data_AF-A0AAJ1UIW9-F1
#
_entry.id   AF-A0AAJ1UIW9-F1
#
_cell.length_a   1.000
_cell.length_b   1.000
_cell.length_c   1.000
_cell.angle_alpha   90.00
_cell.angle_beta   90.00
_cell.angle_gamma   90.00
#
_symmetry.space_group_name_H-M   'P 1'
#
loop_
_entity.id
_entity.type
_entity.pdbx_description
1 polymer ?
#
loop_
_entity_poly.entity_id
_entity_poly.type
_entity_poly.pdbx_seq_one_letter_code
_entity_poly.pdbx_strand_id
1 'polypeptide(L)'
;FINIYERCLEEMDTIINTLKCLEIDREVEELRIGRSEDLNMVSKYKQELKNNDIKLALIRNKINKLESKVSEKKESIVEQLVRQVQGHLVNGEIGNICPVCGVTFESSEILKESVLRKIDEFGKNLTELEKQLLNLKAEESSCMEEIRLTTLKMSNLESEINAKIRKESTLSIEKEKIMGSDSNISIYIEDKNISLTKEEKLTFLSNYKVAFELLKSIQEIEDNISKSRANITLKETLLNTLRSESKQWSKYLDLDEIEIDLQIQKNDAYLT
;
A
#
# COMPACT_ATOMS: atom_id res chain seq x y z
N PHE A 1 -7.56 -14.32 -45.61
CA PHE A 1 -8.50 -14.45 -44.48
C PHE A 1 -7.78 -14.87 -43.20
N ILE A 2 -7.11 -16.04 -43.16
CA ILE A 2 -6.33 -16.53 -41.99
C ILE A 2 -5.42 -15.43 -41.40
N ASN A 3 -4.55 -14.83 -42.22
CA ASN A 3 -3.65 -13.75 -41.78
C ASN A 3 -4.37 -12.51 -41.20
N ILE A 4 -5.58 -12.19 -41.70
CA ILE A 4 -6.36 -11.06 -41.18
C ILE A 4 -6.92 -11.40 -39.81
N TYR A 5 -7.38 -12.63 -39.63
CA TYR A 5 -7.90 -13.12 -38.35
C TYR A 5 -6.79 -13.23 -37.29
N GLU A 6 -5.63 -13.77 -37.65
CA GLU A 6 -4.46 -13.83 -36.76
C GLU A 6 -3.97 -12.43 -36.36
N ARG A 7 -3.88 -11.49 -37.31
CA ARG A 7 -3.58 -10.09 -36.99
C ARG A 7 -4.61 -9.48 -36.05
N CYS A 8 -5.90 -9.75 -36.23
CA CYS A 8 -6.94 -9.24 -35.34
C CYS A 8 -6.83 -9.83 -33.91
N LEU A 9 -6.34 -11.07 -33.76
CA LEU A 9 -6.06 -11.66 -32.44
C LEU A 9 -4.91 -10.91 -31.75
N GLU A 10 -3.79 -10.70 -32.46
CA GLU A 10 -2.64 -9.97 -31.93
C GLU A 10 -3.01 -8.53 -31.54
N GLU A 11 -3.72 -7.82 -32.42
CA GLU A 11 -4.20 -6.46 -32.15
C GLU A 11 -5.18 -6.42 -30.95
N MET A 12 -5.97 -7.47 -30.72
CA MET A 12 -6.86 -7.55 -29.56
C MET A 12 -6.10 -7.69 -28.25
N ASP A 13 -5.02 -8.47 -28.23
CA ASP A 13 -4.15 -8.59 -27.05
C ASP A 13 -3.50 -7.24 -26.73
N THR A 14 -3.00 -6.53 -27.75
CA THR A 14 -2.47 -5.16 -27.61
C THR A 14 -3.53 -4.21 -27.06
N ILE A 15 -4.75 -4.24 -27.58
CA ILE A 15 -5.87 -3.39 -27.12
C ILE A 15 -6.23 -3.68 -25.65
N ILE A 16 -6.30 -4.95 -25.26
CA ILE A 16 -6.60 -5.35 -23.88
C ILE A 16 -5.51 -4.83 -22.93
N ASN A 17 -4.24 -4.99 -23.30
CA ASN A 17 -3.12 -4.51 -22.49
C ASN A 17 -3.07 -2.99 -22.42
N THR A 18 -3.42 -2.29 -23.50
CA THR A 18 -3.54 -0.83 -23.52
C THR A 18 -4.63 -0.34 -22.56
N LEU A 19 -5.80 -1.00 -22.55
CA LEU A 19 -6.87 -0.67 -21.60
C LEU A 19 -6.42 -0.86 -20.14
N LYS A 20 -5.68 -1.93 -19.83
CA LYS A 20 -5.09 -2.13 -18.49
C LYS A 20 -4.14 -1.00 -18.12
N CYS A 21 -3.30 -0.51 -19.04
CA CYS A 21 -2.45 0.64 -18.77
C CYS A 21 -3.26 1.91 -18.43
N LEU A 22 -4.37 2.16 -19.15
CA LEU A 22 -5.26 3.30 -18.86
C LEU A 22 -5.99 3.15 -17.52
N GLU A 23 -6.38 1.93 -17.15
CA GLU A 23 -6.94 1.63 -15.82
C GLU A 23 -5.91 1.89 -14.72
N ILE A 24 -4.67 1.44 -14.89
CA ILE A 24 -3.57 1.72 -13.97
C ILE A 24 -3.34 3.23 -13.83
N ASP A 25 -3.34 3.98 -14.93
CA ASP A 25 -3.16 5.44 -14.89
C ASP A 25 -4.27 6.13 -14.09
N ARG A 26 -5.50 5.68 -14.24
CA ARG A 26 -6.63 6.18 -13.44
C ARG A 26 -6.45 5.86 -11.96
N GLU A 27 -6.11 4.62 -11.62
CA GLU A 27 -5.88 4.22 -10.22
C GLU A 27 -4.72 5.00 -9.59
N VAL A 28 -3.63 5.23 -10.32
CA VAL A 28 -2.50 6.03 -9.85
C VAL A 28 -2.92 7.47 -9.57
N GLU A 29 -3.74 8.07 -10.45
CA GLU A 29 -4.22 9.42 -10.24
C GLU A 29 -5.17 9.52 -9.03
N GLU A 30 -6.07 8.56 -8.84
CA GLU A 30 -6.92 8.48 -7.65
C GLU A 30 -6.08 8.36 -6.35
N LEU A 31 -5.02 7.54 -6.36
CA LEU A 31 -4.10 7.43 -5.23
C LEU A 31 -3.36 8.76 -4.95
N ARG A 32 -2.99 9.50 -5.99
CA ARG A 32 -2.32 10.81 -5.87
C ARG A 32 -3.23 11.88 -5.30
N ILE A 33 -4.47 11.95 -5.77
CA ILE A 33 -5.50 12.85 -5.24
C ILE A 33 -5.72 12.53 -3.76
N GLY A 34 -6.01 11.26 -3.43
CA GLY A 34 -6.23 10.84 -2.06
C GLY A 34 -5.01 11.07 -1.15
N ARG A 35 -3.78 10.92 -1.66
CA ARG A 35 -2.56 11.25 -0.91
C ARG A 35 -2.44 12.76 -0.63
N SER A 36 -2.80 13.60 -1.60
CA SER A 36 -2.77 15.06 -1.43
C SER A 36 -3.72 15.51 -0.32
N GLU A 37 -4.92 14.93 -0.28
CA GLU A 37 -5.91 15.18 0.77
C GLU A 37 -5.39 14.75 2.15
N ASP A 38 -4.82 13.55 2.27
CA ASP A 38 -4.24 13.08 3.53
C ASP A 38 -3.07 13.96 4.01
N LEU A 39 -2.19 14.39 3.10
CA LEU A 39 -1.08 15.29 3.43
C LEU A 39 -1.58 16.64 3.96
N ASN A 40 -2.66 17.18 3.38
CA ASN A 40 -3.31 18.38 3.89
C ASN A 40 -3.88 18.15 5.30
N MET A 41 -4.46 16.99 5.56
CA MET A 41 -4.97 16.63 6.89
C MET A 41 -3.84 16.45 7.92
N VAL A 42 -2.73 15.81 7.55
CA VAL A 42 -1.53 15.71 8.39
C VAL A 42 -0.99 17.09 8.75
N SER A 43 -0.96 18.02 7.78
CA SER A 43 -0.56 19.42 8.04
C SER A 43 -1.47 20.10 9.08
N LYS A 44 -2.79 19.90 8.98
CA LYS A 44 -3.75 20.41 9.96
C LYS A 44 -3.49 19.82 11.35
N TYR A 45 -3.30 18.51 11.46
CA TYR A 45 -2.99 17.88 12.74
C TYR A 45 -1.66 18.35 13.33
N LYS A 46 -0.63 18.59 12.51
CA LYS A 46 0.63 19.21 12.96
C LYS A 46 0.41 20.60 13.54
N GLN A 47 -0.45 21.41 12.93
CA GLN A 47 -0.79 22.73 13.45
C GLN A 47 -1.60 22.63 14.75
N GLU A 48 -2.54 21.70 14.83
CA GLU A 48 -3.32 21.43 16.05
C GLU A 48 -2.44 20.99 17.21
N LEU A 49 -1.48 20.08 16.97
CA LEU A 49 -0.50 19.65 17.97
C LEU A 49 0.33 20.82 18.50
N LYS A 50 0.85 21.69 17.61
CA LYS A 50 1.57 22.90 18.03
C LYS A 50 0.73 23.81 18.92
N ASN A 51 -0.53 24.01 18.57
CA ASN A 51 -1.44 24.83 19.36
C ASN A 51 -1.71 24.21 20.74
N ASN A 52 -1.90 22.89 20.78
CA ASN A 52 -2.12 22.14 22.02
C ASN A 52 -0.87 22.12 22.91
N ASP A 53 0.33 22.02 22.34
CA ASP A 53 1.60 22.12 23.08
C ASP A 53 1.77 23.50 23.73
N ILE A 54 1.43 24.57 23.01
CA ILE A 54 1.42 25.94 23.55
C ILE A 54 0.40 26.05 24.70
N LYS A 55 -0.82 25.54 24.50
CA LYS A 55 -1.88 25.54 25.51
C LYS A 55 -1.43 24.77 26.77
N LEU A 56 -0.81 23.61 26.60
CA LEU A 56 -0.28 22.79 27.68
C LEU A 56 0.83 23.53 28.46
N ALA A 57 1.75 24.19 27.76
CA ALA A 57 2.80 24.99 28.39
C ALA A 57 2.22 26.15 29.22
N LEU A 58 1.17 26.82 28.72
CA LEU A 58 0.46 27.86 29.47
C LEU A 58 -0.24 27.31 30.71
N ILE A 59 -0.89 26.15 30.61
CA ILE A 59 -1.53 25.48 31.77
C ILE A 59 -0.49 25.11 32.81
N ARG A 60 0.61 24.46 32.42
CA ARG A 60 1.73 24.11 33.33
C ARG A 60 2.31 25.33 34.03
N ASN A 61 2.50 26.43 33.32
CA ASN A 61 2.96 27.67 33.92
C ASN A 61 1.96 28.24 34.94
N LYS A 62 0.65 28.12 34.69
CA LYS A 62 -0.38 28.51 35.67
C LYS A 62 -0.38 27.60 36.89
N ILE A 63 -0.26 26.29 36.69
CA ILE A 63 -0.15 25.28 37.76
C ILE A 63 1.04 25.62 38.66
N ASN A 64 2.25 25.77 38.10
CA ASN A 64 3.45 26.09 38.88
C ASN A 64 3.28 27.37 39.72
N LYS A 65 2.72 28.43 39.13
CA LYS A 65 2.45 29.68 39.86
C LYS A 65 1.43 29.50 41.00
N LEU A 66 0.41 28.67 40.80
CA LEU A 66 -0.59 28.39 41.83
C LEU A 66 -0.03 27.48 42.92
N GLU A 67 0.78 26.47 42.58
CA GLU A 67 1.47 25.63 43.55
C GLU A 67 2.39 26.46 44.45
N SER A 68 3.20 27.37 43.88
CA SER A 68 4.01 28.30 44.68
C SER A 68 3.14 29.15 45.62
N LYS A 69 2.04 29.72 45.14
CA LYS A 69 1.12 30.52 45.98
C LYS A 69 0.45 29.71 47.08
N VAL A 70 0.08 28.46 46.81
CA VAL A 70 -0.52 27.57 47.81
C VAL A 70 0.51 27.24 48.89
N SER A 71 1.75 26.90 48.50
CA SER A 71 2.85 26.61 49.43
C SER A 71 3.21 27.84 50.27
N GLU A 72 3.40 29.01 49.65
CA GLU A 72 3.67 30.27 50.35
C GLU A 72 2.56 30.61 51.35
N LYS A 73 1.28 30.45 50.98
CA LYS A 73 0.18 30.68 51.92
C LYS A 73 0.16 29.66 53.05
N LYS A 74 0.43 28.38 52.79
CA LYS A 74 0.52 27.35 53.85
C LYS A 74 1.63 27.71 54.86
N GLU A 75 2.83 28.03 54.37
CA GLU A 75 3.96 28.42 55.20
C GLU A 75 3.69 29.72 55.95
N SER A 76 3.20 30.77 55.27
CA SER A 76 2.89 32.07 55.88
C SER A 76 1.82 31.97 56.97
N ILE A 77 0.75 31.21 56.75
CA ILE A 77 -0.31 31.01 57.76
C ILE A 77 0.27 30.31 58.99
N VAL A 78 1.07 29.26 58.81
CA VAL A 78 1.69 28.53 59.92
C VAL A 78 2.69 29.41 60.66
N GLU A 79 3.58 30.12 59.95
CA GLU A 79 4.56 31.01 60.57
C GLU A 79 3.92 32.19 61.31
N GLN A 80 2.89 32.82 60.74
CA GLN A 80 2.16 33.90 61.40
C GLN A 80 1.49 33.40 62.68
N LEU A 81 0.76 32.28 62.63
CA LEU A 81 0.11 31.71 63.80
C LEU A 81 1.12 31.29 64.88
N VAL A 82 2.23 30.65 64.50
CA VAL A 82 3.30 30.23 65.44
C VAL A 82 3.99 31.42 66.09
N ARG A 83 4.43 32.42 65.31
CA ARG A 83 5.08 33.63 65.83
C ARG A 83 4.16 34.43 66.73
N GLN A 84 2.86 34.53 66.41
CA GLN A 84 1.88 35.28 67.19
C GLN A 84 1.55 34.57 68.51
N VAL A 85 1.44 33.23 68.51
CA VAL A 85 1.26 32.43 69.74
C VAL A 85 2.50 32.49 70.62
N GLN A 86 3.70 32.35 70.05
CA GLN A 86 4.96 32.40 70.80
C GLN A 86 5.25 33.81 71.34
N GLY A 87 5.04 34.86 70.55
CA GLY A 87 5.25 36.25 70.97
C GLY A 87 4.34 36.68 72.12
N HIS A 88 3.08 36.24 72.12
CA HIS A 88 2.16 36.51 73.23
C HIS A 88 2.42 35.68 74.48
N LEU A 89 2.80 34.41 74.35
CA LEU A 89 3.07 33.54 75.50
C LEU A 89 4.43 33.81 76.17
N VAL A 90 5.44 34.23 75.41
CA VAL A 90 6.83 34.35 75.89
C VAL A 90 7.18 35.75 76.37
N ASN A 91 6.65 36.82 75.74
CA ASN A 91 7.10 38.19 76.04
C ASN A 91 6.26 38.93 77.09
N GLY A 92 5.16 38.36 77.60
CA GLY A 92 4.43 38.93 78.75
C GLY A 92 3.78 40.31 78.54
N GLU A 93 3.72 40.82 77.30
CA GLU A 93 3.05 42.09 76.99
C GLU A 93 1.54 41.88 76.91
N ILE A 94 0.85 42.12 78.02
CA ILE A 94 -0.62 42.16 78.09
C ILE A 94 -1.08 43.48 77.45
N GLY A 95 -1.11 43.49 76.11
CA GLY A 95 -1.92 44.44 75.35
C GLY A 95 -3.25 43.78 75.01
N ASN A 96 -4.37 44.49 75.21
CA ASN A 96 -5.71 44.03 74.83
C ASN A 96 -5.90 43.97 73.31
N ILE A 97 -4.86 43.83 72.46
CA ILE A 97 -4.98 43.80 70.99
C ILE A 97 -4.38 42.50 70.47
N CYS A 98 -5.19 41.74 69.73
CA CYS A 98 -4.75 40.48 69.16
C CYS A 98 -3.75 40.71 68.01
N PRO A 99 -2.56 40.09 68.02
CA PRO A 99 -1.59 40.23 66.94
C PRO A 99 -1.97 39.43 65.69
N VAL A 100 -2.89 38.46 65.81
CA VAL A 100 -3.38 37.60 64.71
C VAL A 100 -4.48 38.27 63.91
N CYS A 101 -5.48 38.83 64.58
CA CYS A 101 -6.66 39.41 63.95
C CYS A 101 -6.77 40.94 64.11
N GLY A 102 -5.87 41.58 64.85
CA GLY A 102 -5.87 43.04 65.10
C GLY A 102 -7.00 43.53 66.01
N VAL A 103 -7.81 42.62 66.57
CA VAL A 103 -9.00 42.97 67.36
C VAL A 103 -8.62 43.28 68.80
N THR A 104 -9.16 44.37 69.33
CA THR A 104 -9.11 44.66 70.77
C THR A 104 -9.97 43.66 71.54
N PHE A 105 -9.42 42.92 72.50
CA PHE A 105 -10.12 41.92 73.29
C PHE A 105 -10.07 42.24 74.79
N GLU A 106 -11.23 42.18 75.45
CA GLU A 106 -11.37 42.36 76.91
C GLU A 106 -11.41 41.01 77.65
N SER A 107 -11.74 39.92 76.94
CA SER A 107 -11.79 38.57 77.46
C SER A 107 -11.10 37.57 76.52
N SER A 108 -10.63 36.46 77.09
CA SER A 108 -9.97 35.39 76.34
C SER A 108 -10.90 34.69 75.33
N GLU A 109 -12.22 34.72 75.55
CA GLU A 109 -13.22 34.17 74.62
C GLU A 109 -13.33 34.99 73.33
N ILE A 110 -13.38 36.33 73.41
CA ILE A 110 -13.47 37.21 72.24
C ILE A 110 -12.23 37.06 71.35
N LEU A 111 -11.05 36.96 71.99
CA LEU A 111 -9.79 36.67 71.31
C LEU A 111 -9.85 35.33 70.56
N LYS A 112 -10.29 34.27 71.25
CA LYS A 112 -10.38 32.92 70.69
C LYS A 112 -11.33 32.88 69.48
N GLU A 113 -12.52 33.48 69.59
CA GLU A 113 -13.48 33.52 68.49
C GLU A 113 -12.95 34.31 67.28
N SER A 114 -12.27 35.43 67.52
CA SER A 114 -11.73 36.24 66.43
C SER A 114 -10.56 35.56 65.72
N VAL A 115 -9.70 34.83 66.45
CA VAL A 115 -8.63 34.02 65.88
C VAL A 115 -9.20 32.85 65.08
N LEU A 116 -10.20 32.14 65.61
CA LEU A 116 -10.89 31.04 64.90
C LEU A 116 -11.53 31.53 63.60
N ARG A 117 -12.20 32.68 63.60
CA ARG A 117 -12.73 33.30 62.37
C ARG A 117 -11.65 33.58 61.34
N LYS A 118 -10.50 34.09 61.78
CA LYS A 118 -9.38 34.39 60.87
C LYS A 118 -8.75 33.12 60.29
N ILE A 119 -8.62 32.07 61.11
CA ILE A 119 -8.20 30.74 60.66
C ILE A 119 -9.18 30.16 59.65
N ASP A 120 -10.49 30.30 59.88
CA ASP A 120 -11.53 29.85 58.94
C ASP A 120 -11.49 30.62 57.61
N GLU A 121 -11.26 31.94 57.63
CA GLU A 121 -11.06 32.75 56.42
C GLU A 121 -9.82 32.29 55.64
N PHE A 122 -8.70 32.03 56.33
CA PHE A 122 -7.49 31.51 55.72
C PHE A 122 -7.71 30.11 55.14
N GLY A 123 -8.40 29.23 55.86
CA GLY A 123 -8.78 27.89 55.40
C GLY A 123 -9.62 27.94 54.13
N LYS A 124 -10.69 28.75 54.09
CA LYS A 124 -11.54 28.92 52.90
C LYS A 124 -10.75 29.41 51.68
N ASN A 125 -9.87 30.39 51.87
CA ASN A 125 -9.03 30.92 50.80
C ASN A 125 -8.02 29.90 50.28
N LEU A 126 -7.48 29.05 51.16
CA LEU A 126 -6.60 27.95 50.79
C LEU A 126 -7.35 26.90 49.97
N THR A 127 -8.54 26.50 50.45
CA THR A 127 -9.40 25.52 49.75
C THR A 127 -9.79 26.00 48.35
N GLU A 128 -10.06 27.30 48.18
CA GLU A 128 -10.36 27.87 46.85
C GLU A 128 -9.16 27.80 45.90
N LEU A 129 -7.95 28.09 46.37
CA LEU A 129 -6.73 27.95 45.55
C LEU A 129 -6.43 26.49 45.21
N GLU A 130 -6.64 25.57 46.15
CA GLU A 130 -6.50 24.13 45.91
C GLU A 130 -7.53 23.62 44.89
N LYS A 131 -8.76 24.12 44.94
CA LYS A 131 -9.79 23.82 43.94
C LYS A 131 -9.42 24.34 42.56
N GLN A 132 -8.89 25.57 42.46
CA GLN A 132 -8.39 26.12 41.19
C GLN A 132 -7.22 25.30 40.64
N LEU A 133 -6.31 24.85 41.51
CA LEU A 133 -5.21 23.98 41.13
C LEU A 133 -5.72 22.64 40.59
N LEU A 134 -6.71 22.03 41.26
CA LEU A 134 -7.32 20.78 40.82
C LEU A 134 -7.99 20.92 39.44
N ASN A 135 -8.71 22.02 39.20
CA ASN A 135 -9.30 22.32 37.90
C ASN A 135 -8.23 22.44 36.80
N LEU A 136 -7.12 23.15 37.07
CA LEU A 136 -6.03 23.26 36.10
C LEU A 136 -5.33 21.92 35.82
N LYS A 137 -5.18 21.05 36.83
CA LYS A 137 -4.66 19.69 36.63
C LYS A 137 -5.60 18.83 35.79
N ALA A 138 -6.91 18.99 35.96
CA ALA A 138 -7.89 18.35 35.09
C ALA A 138 -7.81 18.88 33.64
N GLU A 139 -7.66 20.20 33.45
CA GLU A 139 -7.42 20.81 32.14
C GLU A 139 -6.11 20.32 31.50
N GLU A 140 -5.03 20.18 32.28
CA GLU A 140 -3.77 19.61 31.82
C GLU A 140 -3.96 18.18 31.32
N SER A 141 -4.64 17.34 32.10
CA SER A 141 -4.94 15.96 31.73
C SER A 141 -5.77 15.87 30.46
N SER A 142 -6.79 16.72 30.31
CA SER A 142 -7.61 16.78 29.08
C SER A 142 -6.76 17.18 27.87
N CYS A 143 -5.90 18.19 28.02
CA CYS A 143 -5.02 18.65 26.96
C CYS A 143 -4.00 17.58 26.54
N MET A 144 -3.46 16.83 27.50
CA MET A 144 -2.55 15.70 27.20
C MET A 144 -3.25 14.59 26.43
N GLU A 145 -4.51 14.28 26.77
CA GLU A 145 -5.29 13.29 26.04
C GLU A 145 -5.64 13.75 24.62
N GLU A 146 -5.98 15.02 24.43
CA GLU A 146 -6.14 15.63 23.09
C GLU A 146 -4.87 15.47 22.25
N ILE A 147 -3.69 15.79 22.79
CA ILE A 147 -2.40 15.61 22.11
C ILE A 147 -2.18 14.14 21.73
N ARG A 148 -2.47 13.21 22.65
CA ARG A 148 -2.31 11.77 22.41
C ARG A 148 -3.20 11.30 21.26
N LEU A 149 -4.48 11.69 21.26
CA LEU A 149 -5.44 11.33 20.22
C LEU A 149 -5.07 11.91 18.85
N THR A 150 -4.65 13.18 18.81
CA THR A 150 -4.24 13.83 17.55
C THR A 150 -2.95 13.22 17.01
N THR A 151 -2.00 12.85 17.88
CA THR A 151 -0.78 12.11 17.49
C THR A 151 -1.12 10.75 16.88
N LEU A 152 -2.06 10.01 17.47
CA LEU A 152 -2.50 8.71 16.96
C LEU A 152 -3.17 8.85 15.57
N LYS A 153 -4.08 9.83 15.41
CA LYS A 153 -4.73 10.11 14.11
C LYS A 153 -3.70 10.46 13.03
N MET A 154 -2.72 11.28 13.37
CA MET A 154 -1.64 11.66 12.45
C MET A 154 -0.80 10.45 12.04
N SER A 155 -0.41 9.60 12.99
CA SER A 155 0.36 8.38 12.71
C SER A 155 -0.40 7.40 11.81
N ASN A 156 -1.70 7.23 12.03
CA ASN A 156 -2.54 6.39 11.17
C ASN A 156 -2.58 6.93 9.73
N LEU A 157 -2.80 8.23 9.54
CA LEU A 157 -2.77 8.85 8.20
C LEU A 157 -1.39 8.72 7.54
N GLU A 158 -0.30 8.89 8.29
CA GLU A 158 1.05 8.70 7.75
C GLU A 158 1.29 7.24 7.28
N SER A 159 0.72 6.26 7.98
CA SER A 159 0.72 4.86 7.54
C SER A 159 -0.09 4.64 6.25
N GLU A 160 -1.28 5.24 6.15
CA GLU A 160 -2.12 5.18 4.95
C GLU A 160 -1.44 5.82 3.73
N ILE A 161 -0.80 6.98 3.92
CA ILE A 161 0.02 7.65 2.90
C ILE A 161 1.12 6.71 2.40
N ASN A 162 1.84 6.05 3.31
CA ASN A 162 2.88 5.10 2.95
C ASN A 162 2.34 3.88 2.19
N ALA A 163 1.16 3.38 2.57
CA ALA A 163 0.49 2.31 1.84
C ALA A 163 0.10 2.74 0.41
N LYS A 164 -0.43 3.96 0.23
CA LYS A 164 -0.73 4.55 -1.08
C LYS A 164 0.52 4.68 -1.95
N ILE A 165 1.65 5.13 -1.39
CA ILE A 165 2.95 5.22 -2.09
C ILE A 165 3.42 3.84 -2.58
N ARG A 166 3.34 2.81 -1.74
CA ARG A 166 3.71 1.43 -2.12
C ARG A 166 2.81 0.88 -3.22
N LYS A 167 1.50 1.16 -3.15
CA LYS A 167 0.55 0.75 -4.20
C LYS A 167 0.85 1.47 -5.51
N GLU A 168 1.09 2.79 -5.49
CA GLU A 168 1.49 3.57 -6.67
C GLU A 168 2.76 3.00 -7.34
N SER A 169 3.78 2.68 -6.54
CA SER A 169 5.02 2.07 -7.06
C SER A 169 4.78 0.70 -7.69
N THR A 170 3.93 -0.12 -7.09
CA THR A 170 3.58 -1.46 -7.61
C THR A 170 2.85 -1.35 -8.94
N LEU A 171 1.85 -0.47 -9.01
CA LEU A 171 1.09 -0.18 -10.23
C LEU A 171 1.99 0.38 -11.35
N SER A 172 2.95 1.25 -11.00
CA SER A 172 3.90 1.80 -11.97
C SER A 172 4.79 0.72 -12.59
N ILE A 173 5.30 -0.21 -11.76
CA ILE A 173 6.10 -1.35 -12.23
C ILE A 173 5.26 -2.27 -13.11
N GLU A 174 4.00 -2.53 -12.73
CA GLU A 174 3.08 -3.33 -13.54
C GLU A 174 2.84 -2.69 -14.91
N LYS A 175 2.60 -1.37 -14.95
CA LYS A 175 2.46 -0.63 -16.20
C LYS A 175 3.71 -0.73 -17.08
N GLU A 176 4.90 -0.52 -16.50
CA GLU A 176 6.16 -0.64 -17.24
C GLU A 176 6.36 -2.05 -17.81
N LYS A 177 5.99 -3.09 -17.05
CA LYS A 177 6.05 -4.48 -17.52
C LYS A 177 5.11 -4.72 -18.71
N ILE A 178 3.89 -4.19 -18.65
CA ILE A 178 2.93 -4.30 -19.75
C ILE A 178 3.47 -3.56 -20.99
N MET A 179 3.92 -2.31 -20.84
CA MET A 179 4.48 -1.52 -21.93
C MET A 179 5.77 -2.12 -22.53
N GLY A 180 6.60 -2.76 -21.71
CA GLY A 180 7.81 -3.44 -22.17
C GLY A 180 7.54 -4.76 -22.89
N SER A 181 6.38 -5.38 -22.66
CA SER A 181 5.99 -6.64 -23.31
C SER A 181 5.42 -6.45 -24.72
N ASP A 182 4.88 -5.27 -25.02
CA ASP A 182 4.29 -4.97 -26.32
C ASP A 182 4.51 -3.49 -26.69
N SER A 183 5.40 -3.26 -27.66
CA SER A 183 5.74 -1.93 -28.16
C SER A 183 4.58 -1.22 -28.85
N ASN A 184 3.59 -1.97 -29.36
CA ASN A 184 2.46 -1.43 -30.10
C ASN A 184 1.42 -0.79 -29.18
N ILE A 185 1.48 -1.02 -27.87
CA ILE A 185 0.60 -0.38 -26.88
C ILE A 185 0.67 1.15 -27.01
N SER A 186 1.86 1.70 -27.24
CA SER A 186 2.08 3.14 -27.39
C SER A 186 1.22 3.78 -28.50
N ILE A 187 0.88 3.02 -29.54
CA ILE A 187 0.07 3.46 -30.68
C ILE A 187 -1.39 3.65 -30.26
N TYR A 188 -1.88 2.82 -29.34
CA TYR A 188 -3.29 2.78 -28.95
C TYR A 188 -3.61 3.61 -27.70
N ILE A 189 -2.60 4.03 -26.92
CA ILE A 189 -2.79 4.84 -25.69
C ILE A 189 -3.54 6.15 -25.96
N GLU A 190 -3.32 6.76 -27.12
CA GLU A 190 -3.94 8.03 -27.50
C GLU A 190 -5.32 7.86 -28.17
N ASP A 191 -5.72 6.62 -28.48
CA ASP A 191 -7.00 6.33 -29.14
C ASP A 191 -8.17 6.38 -28.15
N LYS A 192 -8.96 7.45 -28.23
CA LYS A 192 -10.18 7.62 -27.41
C LYS A 192 -11.28 6.61 -27.72
N ASN A 193 -11.22 5.95 -28.87
CA ASN A 193 -12.23 4.97 -29.31
C ASN A 193 -11.75 3.53 -29.12
N ILE A 194 -10.66 3.29 -28.40
CA ILE A 194 -10.09 1.95 -28.19
C ILE A 194 -11.10 0.92 -27.65
N SER A 195 -12.07 1.36 -26.84
CA SER A 195 -13.15 0.50 -26.35
C SER A 195 -14.11 0.07 -27.47
N LEU A 196 -14.46 0.96 -28.39
CA LEU A 196 -15.27 0.62 -29.57
C LEU A 196 -14.48 -0.30 -30.50
N THR A 197 -13.20 0.00 -30.75
CA THR A 197 -12.30 -0.83 -31.54
C THR A 197 -12.19 -2.25 -30.97
N LYS A 198 -12.17 -2.40 -29.64
CA LYS A 198 -12.22 -3.71 -28.96
C LYS A 198 -13.50 -4.47 -29.29
N GLU A 199 -14.66 -3.83 -29.18
CA GLU A 199 -15.96 -4.46 -29.44
C GLU A 199 -16.11 -4.91 -30.90
N GLU A 200 -15.70 -4.07 -31.84
CA GLU A 200 -15.73 -4.38 -33.28
C GLU A 200 -14.86 -5.60 -33.60
N LYS A 201 -13.62 -5.62 -33.10
CA LYS A 201 -12.70 -6.74 -33.31
C LYS A 201 -13.17 -8.01 -32.60
N LEU A 202 -13.72 -7.90 -31.39
CA LEU A 202 -14.26 -9.06 -30.66
C LEU A 202 -15.46 -9.67 -31.39
N THR A 203 -16.31 -8.83 -31.98
CA THR A 203 -17.42 -9.27 -32.84
C THR A 203 -16.91 -9.96 -34.09
N PHE A 204 -15.91 -9.39 -34.76
CA PHE A 204 -15.26 -10.02 -35.91
C PHE A 204 -14.68 -11.40 -35.55
N LEU A 205 -13.87 -11.48 -34.50
CA LEU A 205 -13.26 -12.74 -34.05
C LEU A 205 -14.32 -13.78 -33.71
N SER A 206 -15.38 -13.39 -33.00
CA SER A 206 -16.47 -14.30 -32.65
C SER A 206 -17.20 -14.84 -33.88
N ASN A 207 -17.56 -13.98 -34.83
CA ASN A 207 -18.31 -14.35 -36.03
C ASN A 207 -17.53 -15.29 -36.94
N TYR A 208 -16.21 -15.14 -36.99
CA TYR A 208 -15.36 -15.85 -37.94
C TYR A 208 -14.55 -17.00 -37.35
N LYS A 209 -14.70 -17.29 -36.04
CA LYS A 209 -13.96 -18.34 -35.33
C LYS A 209 -14.06 -19.71 -36.00
N VAL A 210 -15.29 -20.18 -36.27
CA VAL A 210 -15.51 -21.51 -36.85
C VAL A 210 -14.93 -21.59 -38.26
N ALA A 211 -15.12 -20.55 -39.08
CA ALA A 211 -14.57 -20.50 -40.42
C ALA A 211 -13.03 -20.52 -40.41
N PHE A 212 -12.40 -19.83 -39.46
CA PHE A 212 -10.96 -19.84 -39.26
C PHE A 212 -10.44 -21.23 -38.86
N GLU A 213 -11.07 -21.87 -37.88
CA GLU A 213 -10.69 -23.21 -37.42
C GLU A 213 -10.80 -24.24 -38.55
N LEU A 214 -11.90 -24.21 -39.32
CA LEU A 214 -12.08 -25.08 -40.48
C LEU A 214 -11.00 -24.86 -41.54
N LEU A 215 -10.65 -23.61 -41.84
CA LEU A 215 -9.60 -23.30 -42.82
C LEU A 215 -8.23 -23.80 -42.36
N LYS A 216 -7.89 -23.67 -41.06
CA LYS A 216 -6.65 -24.26 -40.53
C LYS A 216 -6.64 -25.78 -40.68
N SER A 217 -7.75 -26.46 -40.35
CA SER A 217 -7.84 -27.91 -40.49
C SER A 217 -7.72 -28.36 -41.95
N ILE A 218 -8.31 -27.62 -42.90
CA ILE A 218 -8.16 -27.91 -44.34
C ILE A 218 -6.69 -27.78 -44.75
N GLN A 219 -6.01 -26.72 -44.30
CA GLN A 219 -4.61 -26.47 -44.62
C GLN A 219 -3.69 -27.59 -44.06
N GLU A 220 -3.95 -28.06 -42.84
CA GLU A 220 -3.25 -29.21 -42.26
C GLU A 220 -3.50 -30.51 -43.05
N ILE A 221 -4.74 -30.73 -43.53
CA ILE A 221 -5.07 -31.89 -44.36
C ILE A 221 -4.36 -31.81 -45.71
N GLU A 222 -4.32 -30.64 -46.36
CA GLU A 222 -3.61 -30.43 -47.63
C GLU A 222 -2.11 -30.68 -47.49
N ASP A 223 -1.49 -30.21 -46.39
CA ASP A 223 -0.09 -30.46 -46.08
C ASP A 223 0.18 -31.96 -45.88
N ASN A 224 -0.72 -32.66 -45.19
CA ASN A 224 -0.62 -34.11 -44.99
C ASN A 224 -0.79 -34.89 -46.30
N ILE A 225 -1.74 -34.49 -47.16
CA ILE A 225 -1.91 -35.09 -48.49
C ILE A 225 -0.66 -34.86 -49.33
N SER A 226 -0.07 -33.66 -49.28
CA SER A 226 1.14 -33.32 -50.02
C SER A 226 2.32 -34.18 -49.58
N LYS A 227 2.51 -34.38 -48.26
CA LYS A 227 3.50 -35.30 -47.71
C LYS A 227 3.25 -36.75 -48.15
N SER A 228 2.01 -37.22 -48.10
CA SER A 228 1.66 -38.58 -48.55
C SER A 228 1.88 -38.77 -50.05
N ARG A 229 1.55 -37.78 -50.89
CA ARG A 229 1.85 -37.82 -52.33
C ARG A 229 3.35 -37.91 -52.59
N ALA A 230 4.15 -37.08 -51.94
CA ALA A 230 5.61 -37.14 -52.06
C ALA A 230 6.15 -38.54 -51.68
N ASN A 231 5.63 -39.13 -50.61
CA ASN A 231 5.98 -40.50 -50.20
C ASN A 231 5.56 -41.57 -51.23
N ILE A 232 4.37 -41.43 -51.85
CA ILE A 232 3.92 -42.35 -52.91
C ILE A 232 4.85 -42.24 -54.11
N THR A 233 5.18 -41.03 -54.57
CA THR A 233 6.10 -40.83 -55.68
C THR A 233 7.48 -41.43 -55.39
N LEU A 234 7.98 -41.29 -54.15
CA LEU A 234 9.21 -41.94 -53.68
C LEU A 234 9.13 -43.47 -53.73
N LYS A 235 7.99 -44.06 -53.35
CA LYS A 235 7.77 -45.51 -53.44
C LYS A 235 7.68 -45.98 -54.89
N GLU A 236 7.00 -45.23 -55.76
CA GLU A 236 6.88 -45.54 -57.19
C GLU A 236 8.24 -45.48 -57.90
N THR A 237 9.07 -44.48 -57.62
CA THR A 237 10.43 -44.41 -58.17
C THR A 237 11.26 -45.60 -57.69
N LEU A 238 11.20 -45.94 -56.40
CA LEU A 238 11.92 -47.09 -55.84
C LEU A 238 11.45 -48.43 -56.45
N LEU A 239 10.14 -48.62 -56.63
CA LEU A 239 9.58 -49.80 -57.31
C LEU A 239 10.01 -49.88 -58.78
N ASN A 240 10.04 -48.75 -59.49
CA ASN A 240 10.49 -48.72 -60.88
C ASN A 240 11.99 -49.06 -60.97
N THR A 241 12.82 -48.56 -60.07
CA THR A 241 14.24 -48.94 -59.97
C THR A 241 14.38 -50.43 -59.72
N LEU A 242 13.71 -50.99 -58.70
CA LEU A 242 13.73 -52.42 -58.41
C LEU A 242 13.24 -53.27 -59.60
N ARG A 243 12.21 -52.82 -60.31
CA ARG A 243 11.70 -53.52 -61.50
C ARG A 243 12.68 -53.47 -62.66
N SER A 244 13.38 -52.35 -62.84
CA SER A 244 14.41 -52.22 -63.87
C SER A 244 15.61 -53.11 -63.57
N GLU A 245 16.06 -53.15 -62.31
CA GLU A 245 17.09 -54.08 -61.83
C GLU A 245 16.63 -55.52 -62.02
N SER A 246 15.44 -55.90 -61.54
CA SER A 246 14.88 -57.24 -61.69
C SER A 246 14.77 -57.70 -63.15
N LYS A 247 14.39 -56.81 -64.09
CA LYS A 247 14.41 -57.12 -65.53
C LYS A 247 15.82 -57.43 -66.04
N GLN A 248 16.84 -56.76 -65.50
CA GLN A 248 18.24 -57.08 -65.81
C GLN A 248 18.61 -58.49 -65.33
N TRP A 249 18.05 -58.93 -64.20
CA TRP A 249 18.23 -60.29 -63.65
C TRP A 249 17.42 -61.38 -64.37
N SER A 250 16.32 -61.04 -65.05
CA SER A 250 15.50 -62.04 -65.76
C SER A 250 16.28 -62.85 -66.80
N LYS A 251 17.30 -62.24 -67.43
CA LYS A 251 18.20 -62.93 -68.37
C LYS A 251 19.05 -64.03 -67.73
N TYR A 252 19.19 -64.04 -66.41
CA TYR A 252 19.95 -65.04 -65.66
C TYR A 252 19.06 -66.15 -65.09
N LEU A 253 17.74 -66.00 -65.13
CA LEU A 253 16.79 -67.00 -64.64
C LEU A 253 16.24 -67.94 -65.74
N ASP A 254 16.36 -67.53 -67.01
CA ASP A 254 15.96 -68.33 -68.19
C ASP A 254 17.15 -69.04 -68.87
N LEU A 255 18.33 -69.06 -68.24
CA LEU A 255 19.45 -69.85 -68.73
C LEU A 255 19.23 -71.32 -68.36
N ASP A 256 19.30 -72.21 -69.34
CA ASP A 256 19.31 -73.65 -69.10
C ASP A 256 20.45 -73.97 -68.11
N GLU A 257 20.21 -74.90 -67.18
CA GLU A 257 21.14 -75.27 -66.09
C GLU A 257 22.57 -75.54 -66.60
N ILE A 258 22.68 -76.07 -67.83
CA ILE A 258 23.93 -76.33 -68.56
C ILE A 258 24.73 -75.05 -68.87
N GLU A 259 24.06 -73.96 -69.21
CA GLU A 259 24.68 -72.69 -69.58
C GLU A 259 25.14 -71.89 -68.35
N ILE A 260 24.46 -72.09 -67.22
CA ILE A 260 24.87 -71.59 -65.90
C ILE A 260 26.13 -72.31 -65.45
N ASP A 261 26.16 -73.65 -65.51
CA ASP A 261 27.33 -74.46 -65.14
C ASP A 261 28.57 -74.13 -66.00
N LEU A 262 28.38 -73.88 -67.29
CA LEU A 262 29.44 -73.45 -68.20
C LEU A 262 30.06 -72.11 -67.79
N GLN A 263 29.26 -71.14 -67.33
CA GLN A 263 29.79 -69.85 -66.89
C GLN A 263 30.39 -69.86 -65.49
N ILE A 264 29.92 -70.74 -64.61
CA ILE A 264 30.58 -71.00 -63.33
C ILE A 264 31.96 -71.59 -63.57
N GLN A 265 32.09 -72.63 -64.41
CA GLN A 265 33.39 -73.21 -64.77
C GLN A 265 34.34 -72.19 -65.42
N LYS A 266 33.80 -71.32 -66.27
CA LYS A 266 34.60 -70.29 -66.94
C LYS A 266 35.12 -69.24 -65.98
N ASN A 267 34.33 -68.83 -64.99
CA ASN A 267 34.75 -67.89 -63.95
C ASN A 267 35.70 -68.53 -62.93
N ASP A 268 35.48 -69.79 -62.57
CA ASP A 268 36.40 -70.54 -61.71
C ASP A 268 37.78 -70.71 -62.36
N ALA A 269 37.83 -70.88 -63.69
CA ALA A 269 39.09 -70.91 -64.45
C ALA A 269 39.85 -69.57 -64.46
N TYR A 270 39.20 -68.44 -64.14
CA TYR A 270 39.88 -67.15 -63.96
C TYR A 270 40.33 -66.90 -62.50
N LEU A 271 39.90 -67.74 -61.55
CA LEU A 271 40.26 -67.66 -60.13
C LEU A 271 41.40 -68.62 -59.74
N THR A 272 41.79 -69.54 -60.63
CA THR A 272 43.05 -70.33 -60.59
C THR A 272 44.10 -69.75 -61.51
#